data_AF-A0A3C1IEU9-F1
#
_entry.id   AF-A0A3C1IEU9-F1
#
_cell.length_a   1.000
_cell.length_b   1.000
_cell.length_c   1.000
_cell.angle_alpha   90.00
_cell.angle_beta   90.00
_cell.angle_gamma   90.00
#
_symmetry.space_group_name_H-M   'P 1'
#
loop_
_entity.id
_entity.type
_entity.pdbx_description
1 polymer ?
#
loop_
_entity_poly.entity_id
_entity_poly.type
_entity_poly.pdbx_seq_one_letter_code
_entity_poly.pdbx_strand_id
1 'polypeptide(L)' 'MSKDWNRRTKLVHAGTRRSQYNEVSEAIFLTQGFVYDSAEAAEARFLKAGKDEFIYARYGNPTVA' A
#
# COMPACT_ATOMS: atom_id res chain seq x y z
N MET A 1 16.60 0.01 -5.84
CA MET A 1 16.61 -1.11 -6.82
C MET A 1 17.51 -0.69 -7.98
N SER A 2 18.52 -1.49 -8.34
CA SER A 2 19.29 -1.22 -9.57
C SER A 2 18.37 -1.34 -10.79
N LYS A 3 18.54 -0.46 -11.78
CA LYS A 3 17.70 -0.46 -13.00
C LYS A 3 17.87 -1.73 -13.83
N ASP A 4 19.02 -2.41 -13.67
CA ASP A 4 19.49 -3.47 -14.56
C ASP A 4 19.24 -4.90 -14.07
N TRP A 5 18.39 -5.08 -13.05
CA TRP A 5 18.04 -6.42 -12.60
C TRP A 5 17.30 -7.22 -13.67
N ASN A 6 17.61 -8.52 -13.74
CA ASN A 6 16.88 -9.48 -14.57
C ASN A 6 15.39 -9.47 -14.20
N ARG A 7 14.53 -9.68 -15.20
CA ARG A 7 13.07 -9.81 -15.03
C ARG A 7 12.69 -10.81 -13.94
N ARG A 8 13.37 -11.96 -13.84
CA ARG A 8 13.10 -12.97 -12.81
C ARG A 8 13.28 -12.41 -11.40
N THR A 9 14.36 -11.67 -11.16
CA THR A 9 14.62 -11.02 -9.86
C THR A 9 13.57 -9.95 -9.55
N LYS A 10 13.15 -9.16 -10.54
CA LYS A 10 12.09 -8.16 -10.37
C LYS A 10 10.76 -8.81 -9.98
N LEU A 11 10.40 -9.96 -10.57
CA LEU A 11 9.17 -10.67 -10.24
C LEU A 11 9.14 -11.24 -8.81
N VAL A 12 10.31 -11.46 -8.18
CA VAL A 12 10.40 -11.99 -6.80
C VAL A 12 10.48 -10.87 -5.75
N HIS A 13 11.02 -9.69 -6.09
CA HIS A 13 11.38 -8.68 -5.09
C HIS A 13 10.85 -7.26 -5.33
N ALA A 14 10.33 -6.96 -6.52
CA ALA A 14 9.81 -5.63 -6.81
C ALA A 14 8.34 -5.50 -6.35
N GLY A 15 7.92 -4.28 -6.06
CA GLY A 15 6.52 -3.98 -5.70
C GLY A 15 6.16 -4.26 -4.24
N THR A 16 6.92 -5.09 -3.53
CA THR A 16 6.66 -5.38 -2.12
C THR A 16 6.78 -4.14 -1.24
N ARG A 17 5.73 -3.86 -0.45
CA ARG A 17 5.72 -2.84 0.60
C ARG A 17 5.63 -3.54 1.95
N ARG A 18 6.71 -3.53 2.71
CA ARG A 18 6.75 -4.13 4.05
C ARG A 18 6.03 -3.26 5.06
N SER A 19 5.31 -3.91 5.97
CA SER A 19 4.74 -3.25 7.14
C SER A 19 5.83 -2.87 8.15
N GLN A 20 5.41 -2.21 9.23
CA GLN A 20 6.26 -1.90 10.37
C GLN A 20 6.88 -3.14 11.05
N TYR A 21 6.36 -4.34 10.79
CA TYR A 21 6.83 -5.58 11.40
C TYR A 21 7.97 -6.27 10.62
N ASN A 22 8.38 -5.72 9.47
CA ASN A 22 9.51 -6.20 8.68
C ASN A 22 9.42 -7.69 8.28
N GLU A 23 8.22 -8.16 7.99
CA GLU A 23 7.99 -9.49 7.45
C GLU A 23 8.70 -9.70 6.10
N VAL A 24 9.05 -10.97 5.82
CA VAL A 24 9.70 -11.35 4.55
C VAL A 24 8.67 -11.61 3.45
N SER A 25 7.55 -12.25 3.79
CA SER A 25 6.42 -12.50 2.88
C SER A 25 5.57 -11.25 2.68
N GLU A 26 4.77 -11.20 1.61
CA GLU A 26 3.77 -10.15 1.43
C GLU A 26 2.65 -10.24 2.49
N ALA A 27 2.30 -9.10 3.10
CA ALA A 27 1.16 -9.00 3.98
C ALA A 27 -0.18 -8.98 3.21
N ILE A 28 -1.19 -9.63 3.78
CA ILE A 28 -2.56 -9.63 3.26
C ILE A 28 -3.41 -8.66 4.08
N PHE A 29 -3.85 -7.56 3.46
CA PHE A 29 -4.74 -6.57 4.06
C PHE A 29 -6.19 -6.89 3.69
N LEU A 30 -6.77 -7.92 4.32
CA LEU A 30 -8.16 -8.33 4.11
C LEU A 30 -9.13 -7.41 4.85
N THR A 31 -9.33 -6.22 4.31
CA THR A 31 -10.27 -5.20 4.82
C THR A 31 -10.90 -4.44 3.67
N GLN A 32 -12.09 -3.89 3.93
CA GLN A 32 -12.76 -2.98 3.01
C GLN A 32 -12.44 -1.49 3.28
N GLY A 33 -12.14 -1.11 4.53
CA GLY A 33 -11.98 0.28 4.94
C GLY A 33 -10.80 0.48 5.91
N PHE A 34 -10.46 1.74 6.14
CA PHE A 34 -9.33 2.17 6.95
C PHE A 34 -9.77 3.24 7.96
N VAL A 35 -9.07 3.29 9.10
CA VAL A 35 -9.31 4.30 10.14
C VAL A 35 -8.51 5.58 9.85
N TYR A 36 -9.00 6.70 10.36
CA TYR A 36 -8.37 8.02 10.27
C TYR A 36 -8.12 8.55 11.67
N ASP A 37 -7.03 9.29 11.84
CA ASP A 37 -6.66 9.86 13.16
C ASP A 37 -7.61 10.99 13.59
N SER A 38 -8.20 11.71 12.62
CA SER A 38 -9.20 12.76 12.86
C SER A 38 -10.22 12.86 11.70
N ALA A 39 -11.29 13.62 11.93
CA ALA A 39 -12.31 13.88 10.90
C ALA A 39 -11.73 14.70 9.73
N GLU A 40 -10.87 15.67 10.02
CA GLU A 40 -10.18 16.51 9.04
C GLU A 40 -9.22 15.68 8.18
N ALA A 41 -8.57 14.67 8.77
CA ALA A 41 -7.71 13.74 8.02
C ALA A 41 -8.53 12.90 7.02
N ALA A 42 -9.75 12.51 7.40
CA ALA A 42 -10.66 11.84 6.47
C ALA A 42 -11.06 12.80 5.32
N GLU A 43 -11.53 14.00 5.64
CA GLU A 43 -11.91 15.02 4.65
C GLU A 43 -10.78 15.29 3.65
N ALA A 44 -9.56 15.54 4.14
CA ALA A 44 -8.40 15.82 3.31
C ALA A 44 -8.12 14.69 2.31
N ARG A 45 -8.21 13.43 2.75
CA ARG A 45 -8.04 12.26 1.86
C ARG A 45 -9.13 12.17 0.80
N PHE A 46 -10.38 12.47 1.15
CA PHE A 46 -11.49 12.48 0.18
C PHE A 46 -11.35 13.59 -0.87
N LEU A 47 -10.80 14.75 -0.49
CA LEU A 47 -10.50 15.83 -1.44
C LEU A 47 -9.32 15.46 -2.34
N LYS A 48 -8.25 14.89 -1.76
CA LYS A 48 -7.06 14.45 -2.49
C LYS A 48 -6.23 13.46 -1.66
N ALA A 49 -6.36 12.18 -1.96
CA ALA A 49 -5.52 11.14 -1.37
C ALA A 49 -4.06 11.30 -1.80
N GLY A 50 -3.14 11.20 -0.84
CA GLY A 50 -1.71 11.03 -1.07
C GLY A 50 -1.38 9.66 -1.67
N LYS A 51 -0.13 9.50 -2.11
CA LYS A 51 0.36 8.27 -2.78
C LYS A 51 0.23 7.01 -1.90
N ASP A 52 0.28 7.19 -0.58
CA ASP A 52 0.30 6.11 0.41
C ASP A 52 -0.92 6.15 1.34
N GLU A 53 -2.01 6.77 0.88
CA GLU A 53 -3.24 6.91 1.63
C GLU A 53 -4.36 6.09 0.99
N PHE A 54 -5.04 5.30 1.83
CA PHE A 54 -6.16 4.46 1.42
C PHE A 54 -7.44 4.93 2.11
N ILE A 55 -8.53 4.90 1.37
CA ILE A 55 -9.87 5.29 1.84
C ILE A 55 -10.77 4.06 1.85
N TYR A 56 -10.85 3.36 0.71
CA TYR A 56 -11.68 2.17 0.55
C TYR A 56 -11.08 1.17 -0.46
N ALA A 57 -11.12 -0.11 -0.10
CA ALA A 57 -10.45 -1.19 -0.83
C ALA A 57 -10.98 -1.42 -2.25
N ARG A 58 -12.17 -0.91 -2.58
CA ARG A 58 -12.74 -0.99 -3.93
C ARG A 58 -11.83 -0.34 -4.99
N TYR A 59 -11.10 0.72 -4.63
CA TYR A 59 -10.23 1.44 -5.54
C TYR A 59 -8.78 1.55 -5.06
N GLY A 60 -8.48 1.17 -3.82
CA GLY A 60 -7.10 1.08 -3.34
C GLY A 60 -6.97 0.22 -2.09
N ASN A 61 -6.10 -0.79 -2.14
CA ASN A 61 -5.76 -1.65 -1.01
C ASN A 61 -4.23 -1.91 -1.02
N PRO A 62 -3.54 -1.93 0.14
CA PRO A 62 -2.08 -2.10 0.19
C PRO A 62 -1.56 -3.40 -0.44
N THR A 63 -2.36 -4.48 -0.48
CA THR A 63 -1.96 -5.74 -1.13
C THR A 63 -2.06 -5.67 -2.67
N VAL A 64 -2.84 -4.74 -3.23
CA VAL A 64 -3.08 -4.61 -4.69
C VAL A 64 -2.22 -3.52 -5.34
N ALA A 65 -1.82 -2.52 -4.57
CA ALA A 65 -1.17 -1.28 -5.04
C ALA A 65 0.34 -1.42 -5.32
#